data_AF-A0A535YCT9-F1
#
_entry.id   AF-A0A535YCT9-F1
#
_cell.length_a   1.000
_cell.length_b   1.000
_cell.length_c   1.000
_cell.angle_alpha   90.00
_cell.angle_beta   90.00
_cell.angle_gamma   90.00
#
_symmetry.space_group_name_H-M   'P 1'
#
loop_
_entity.id
_entity.type
_entity.pdbx_description
1 polymer ?
#
loop_
_entity_poly.entity_id
_entity_poly.type
_entity_poly.pdbx_seq_one_letter_code
_entity_poly.pdbx_strand_id
1 'polypeptide(L)'
;MADFLLVAWVGGLILLIGIHGWPIAIRVAAELVAWILCMRGNRFVAVPTVFAAAVLPLAGHAASVQPSAAGAEFADAVHVLSAAMWAGGIIALASLRPPDGWRADDARRLLERFGGVAFIAFGVTALTGLLSASEHLTGLSDLWSTAYGVVLALKVGGVVVMLGLSLLWRRGVGNGGAEALMAVLVVAATAALAVLPPPA
;
A
#
# COMPACT_ATOMS: atom_id res chain seq x y z
N MET A 1 14.95 1.84 9.81
CA MET A 1 14.27 2.96 9.13
C MET A 1 15.02 3.43 7.89
N ALA A 2 16.35 3.58 7.95
CA ALA A 2 17.19 3.85 6.76
C ALA A 2 17.05 2.76 5.68
N ASP A 3 17.00 1.48 6.06
CA ASP A 3 16.92 0.36 5.12
C ASP A 3 15.60 0.35 4.33
N PHE A 4 14.50 0.76 4.95
CA PHE A 4 13.17 0.78 4.33
C PHE A 4 13.06 1.89 3.27
N LEU A 5 13.65 3.04 3.56
CA LEU A 5 13.72 4.17 2.63
C LEU A 5 14.68 3.88 1.47
N LEU A 6 15.75 3.13 1.72
CA LEU A 6 16.69 2.68 0.69
C LEU A 6 16.02 1.68 -0.26
N VAL A 7 15.20 0.76 0.24
CA VAL A 7 14.40 -0.16 -0.59
C VAL A 7 13.36 0.61 -1.43
N ALA A 8 12.68 1.61 -0.85
CA ALA A 8 11.76 2.48 -1.59
C ALA A 8 12.48 3.26 -2.71
N TRP A 9 13.70 3.75 -2.44
CA TRP A 9 14.57 4.42 -3.40
C TRP A 9 15.02 3.52 -4.54
N VAL A 10 15.44 2.29 -4.23
CA VAL A 10 15.82 1.30 -5.24
C VAL A 10 14.62 0.94 -6.10
N GLY A 11 13.43 0.79 -5.52
CA GLY A 11 12.18 0.60 -6.27
C GLY A 11 11.84 1.78 -7.18
N GLY A 12 11.99 3.02 -6.70
CA GLY A 12 11.83 4.24 -7.50
C GLY A 12 12.82 4.33 -8.67
N LEU A 13 14.07 3.95 -8.44
CA LEU A 13 15.14 3.93 -9.45
C LEU A 13 14.90 2.83 -10.52
N ILE A 14 14.44 1.65 -10.12
CA ILE A 14 14.07 0.57 -11.05
C ILE A 14 12.91 1.01 -11.97
N LEU A 15 11.93 1.73 -11.42
CA LEU A 15 10.81 2.29 -12.19
C LEU A 15 11.25 3.39 -13.16
N LEU A 16 12.29 4.18 -12.84
CA LEU A 16 12.88 5.17 -13.77
C LEU A 16 13.54 4.51 -14.99
N ILE A 17 14.12 3.32 -14.82
CA ILE A 17 14.82 2.62 -15.90
C ILE A 17 13.83 1.94 -16.87
N GLY A 18 12.69 1.46 -16.36
CA GLY A 18 11.73 0.66 -17.13
C GLY A 18 10.66 1.45 -17.90
N ILE A 19 10.33 2.68 -17.50
CA ILE A 19 9.19 3.44 -18.05
C ILE A 19 9.60 4.90 -18.25
N HIS A 20 9.58 5.38 -19.50
CA HIS A 20 10.09 6.70 -19.86
C HIS A 20 8.94 7.73 -19.86
N GLY A 21 8.86 8.59 -18.83
CA GLY A 21 7.85 9.63 -18.75
C GLY A 21 8.14 10.71 -17.70
N TRP A 22 7.79 11.96 -18.02
CA TRP A 22 7.90 13.12 -17.11
C TRP A 22 7.14 12.95 -15.77
N PRO A 23 6.01 12.21 -15.65
CA PRO A 23 5.34 11.98 -14.35
C PRO A 23 6.20 11.16 -13.39
N ILE A 24 7.02 10.24 -13.90
CA ILE A 24 7.89 9.38 -13.08
C ILE A 24 9.04 10.21 -12.51
N ALA A 25 9.59 11.14 -13.28
CA ALA A 25 10.59 12.08 -12.79
C ALA A 25 10.03 12.95 -11.65
N ILE A 26 8.80 13.45 -11.78
CA ILE A 26 8.10 14.22 -10.73
C ILE A 26 7.94 13.37 -9.47
N ARG A 27 7.53 12.11 -9.62
CA ARG A 27 7.40 11.17 -8.50
C ARG A 27 8.73 10.93 -7.79
N VAL A 28 9.80 10.61 -8.52
CA VAL A 28 11.11 10.34 -7.90
C VAL A 28 11.66 11.59 -7.21
N ALA A 29 11.45 12.78 -7.80
CA ALA A 29 11.80 14.03 -7.14
C ALA A 29 11.04 14.21 -5.81
N ALA A 30 9.75 13.88 -5.78
CA ALA A 30 8.97 13.91 -4.55
C ALA A 30 9.48 12.88 -3.51
N GLU A 31 9.82 11.66 -3.91
CA GLU A 31 10.43 10.65 -3.03
C GLU A 31 11.78 11.12 -2.47
N LEU A 32 12.60 11.79 -3.28
CA LEU A 32 13.86 12.41 -2.84
C LEU A 32 13.62 13.52 -1.80
N VAL A 33 12.65 14.40 -2.04
CA VAL A 33 12.29 15.46 -1.09
C VAL A 33 11.76 14.85 0.22
N ALA A 34 10.92 13.82 0.14
CA ALA A 34 10.45 13.09 1.31
C ALA A 34 11.63 12.49 2.10
N TRP A 35 12.58 11.85 1.43
CA TRP A 35 13.77 11.29 2.08
C TRP A 35 14.62 12.36 2.77
N ILE A 36 14.88 13.49 2.11
CA ILE A 36 15.65 14.61 2.68
C ILE A 36 14.93 15.19 3.90
N LEU A 37 13.61 15.42 3.83
CA LEU A 37 12.83 15.94 4.95
C LEU A 37 12.78 14.95 6.12
N CYS A 38 12.73 13.63 5.83
CA CYS A 38 12.79 12.58 6.84
C CYS A 38 14.11 12.62 7.61
N MET A 39 15.24 12.68 6.90
CA MET A 39 16.57 12.77 7.52
C MET A 39 16.76 14.03 8.37
N ARG A 40 16.06 15.12 8.02
CA ARG A 40 16.09 16.38 8.76
C ARG A 40 15.09 16.43 9.92
N GLY A 41 14.35 15.35 10.19
CA GLY A 41 13.33 15.30 11.25
C GLY A 41 12.15 16.25 11.02
N ASN A 42 11.87 16.62 9.77
CA ASN A 42 10.87 17.61 9.45
C ASN A 42 9.46 16.99 9.32
N ARG A 43 8.49 17.54 10.06
CA ARG A 43 7.07 17.10 10.06
C ARG A 43 6.38 17.17 8.70
N PHE A 44 6.90 17.94 7.75
CA PHE A 44 6.33 18.06 6.41
C PHE A 44 6.62 16.88 5.48
N VAL A 45 7.28 15.82 5.96
CA VAL A 45 7.60 14.62 5.17
C VAL A 45 6.36 13.95 4.53
N ALA A 46 5.19 14.08 5.17
CA ALA A 46 3.97 13.45 4.70
C ALA A 46 3.49 14.00 3.35
N VAL A 47 3.70 15.29 3.08
CA VAL A 47 3.24 15.97 1.86
C VAL A 47 3.87 15.39 0.60
N PRO A 48 5.21 15.33 0.45
CA PRO A 48 5.84 14.74 -0.72
C PRO A 48 5.62 13.22 -0.81
N THR A 49 5.48 12.50 0.31
CA THR A 49 5.18 11.05 0.30
C THR A 49 3.79 10.76 -0.26
N VAL A 50 2.78 11.50 0.20
CA VAL A 50 1.40 11.39 -0.31
C VAL A 50 1.34 11.80 -1.78
N PHE A 51 2.04 12.87 -2.15
CA PHE A 51 2.12 13.32 -3.54
C PHE A 51 2.78 12.26 -4.44
N ALA A 52 3.91 11.68 -4.04
CA ALA A 52 4.56 10.60 -4.79
C ALA A 52 3.64 9.38 -4.99
N ALA A 53 2.91 8.98 -3.94
CA ALA A 53 1.95 7.89 -4.01
C ALA A 53 0.75 8.20 -4.92
N ALA A 54 0.28 9.45 -4.95
CA ALA A 54 -0.81 9.90 -5.82
C ALA A 54 -0.42 9.95 -7.30
N VAL A 55 0.87 10.09 -7.62
CA VAL A 55 1.38 10.11 -9.00
C VAL A 55 1.52 8.70 -9.59
N LEU A 56 1.61 7.64 -8.76
CA LEU A 56 1.75 6.25 -9.22
C LEU A 56 0.67 5.79 -10.23
N PRO A 57 -0.64 5.97 -9.96
CA PRO A 57 -1.71 5.59 -10.88
C PRO A 57 -1.73 6.45 -12.15
N LEU A 58 -1.45 7.75 -12.01
CA LEU A 58 -1.38 8.71 -13.12
C LEU A 58 -0.21 8.42 -14.09
N ALA A 59 0.86 7.80 -13.58
CA ALA A 59 2.05 7.43 -14.35
C ALA A 59 2.03 5.96 -14.83
N GLY A 60 1.07 5.16 -14.37
CA GLY A 60 0.93 3.72 -14.65
C GLY A 60 -0.14 3.39 -15.69
N HIS A 61 -0.37 2.08 -15.90
CA HIS A 61 -1.25 1.45 -16.91
C HIS A 61 -2.55 2.21 -17.27
N ALA A 62 -3.19 2.91 -16.33
CA ALA A 62 -4.43 3.66 -16.58
C ALA A 62 -4.30 4.73 -17.67
N ALA A 63 -3.16 5.44 -17.76
CA ALA A 63 -2.90 6.40 -18.83
C ALA A 63 -2.75 5.76 -20.23
N SER A 64 -2.49 4.44 -20.28
CA SER A 64 -2.28 3.69 -21.54
C SER A 64 -3.50 2.92 -22.03
N VAL A 65 -4.54 2.73 -21.20
CA VAL A 65 -5.65 1.79 -21.51
C VAL A 65 -6.94 2.49 -21.95
N GLN A 66 -7.26 3.73 -21.53
CA GLN A 66 -8.42 4.47 -22.07
C GLN A 66 -8.45 5.98 -21.71
N PRO A 67 -8.47 6.91 -22.67
CA PRO A 67 -8.50 8.37 -22.43
C PRO A 67 -9.76 8.94 -21.73
N SER A 68 -10.78 8.12 -21.44
CA SER A 68 -12.08 8.56 -20.91
C SER A 68 -12.45 8.01 -19.52
N ALA A 69 -11.49 7.44 -18.78
CA ALA A 69 -11.75 6.75 -17.52
C ALA A 69 -11.28 7.54 -16.27
N ALA A 70 -11.49 8.86 -16.22
CA ALA A 70 -11.10 9.70 -15.07
C ALA A 70 -11.66 9.18 -13.72
N GLY A 71 -12.81 8.52 -13.74
CA GLY A 71 -13.38 7.85 -12.56
C GLY A 71 -12.59 6.62 -12.10
N ALA A 72 -12.11 5.79 -13.02
CA ALA A 72 -11.29 4.61 -12.71
C ALA A 72 -9.90 5.03 -12.20
N GLU A 73 -9.27 6.03 -12.85
CA GLU A 73 -8.00 6.60 -12.40
C GLU A 73 -8.09 7.17 -10.98
N PHE A 74 -9.19 7.86 -10.67
CA PHE A 74 -9.44 8.38 -9.34
C PHE A 74 -9.67 7.26 -8.32
N ALA A 75 -10.44 6.23 -8.67
CA ALA A 75 -10.66 5.07 -7.81
C ALA A 75 -9.35 4.33 -7.50
N ASP A 76 -8.48 4.16 -8.50
CA ASP A 76 -7.15 3.58 -8.33
C ASP A 76 -6.24 4.45 -7.46
N ALA A 77 -6.25 5.77 -7.65
CA ALA A 77 -5.51 6.69 -6.80
C ALA A 77 -5.97 6.61 -5.34
N VAL A 78 -7.29 6.60 -5.12
CA VAL A 78 -7.87 6.43 -3.79
C VAL A 78 -7.52 5.06 -3.20
N HIS A 79 -7.56 3.99 -3.99
CA HIS A 79 -7.17 2.64 -3.55
C HIS A 79 -5.71 2.62 -3.09
N VAL A 80 -4.79 3.11 -3.91
CA VAL A 80 -3.35 3.11 -3.61
C VAL A 80 -3.03 3.99 -2.40
N LEU A 81 -3.60 5.20 -2.33
CA LEU A 81 -3.37 6.10 -1.20
C LEU A 81 -3.91 5.55 0.12
N SER A 82 -5.10 4.98 0.10
CA SER A 82 -5.70 4.36 1.29
C SER A 82 -4.95 3.09 1.71
N ALA A 83 -4.54 2.26 0.75
CA ALA A 83 -3.72 1.08 1.01
C ALA A 83 -2.36 1.47 1.61
N ALA A 84 -1.72 2.51 1.08
CA ALA A 84 -0.44 3.02 1.58
C ALA A 84 -0.57 3.56 3.02
N MET A 85 -1.65 4.29 3.32
CA MET A 85 -1.90 4.80 4.68
C MET A 85 -2.10 3.65 5.68
N TRP A 86 -2.81 2.59 5.28
CA TRP A 86 -3.08 1.43 6.14
C TRP A 86 -1.88 0.50 6.26
N ALA A 87 -1.49 -0.18 5.18
CA ALA A 87 -0.43 -1.19 5.19
C ALA A 87 0.94 -0.55 5.43
N GLY A 88 1.22 0.61 4.82
CA GLY A 88 2.46 1.34 5.05
C GLY A 88 2.59 1.84 6.48
N GLY A 89 1.49 2.28 7.09
CA GLY A 89 1.47 2.66 8.50
C GLY A 89 1.73 1.50 9.45
N ILE A 90 1.17 0.31 9.17
CA ILE A 90 1.45 -0.93 9.92
C ILE A 90 2.94 -1.27 9.83
N ILE A 91 3.51 -1.25 8.62
CA ILE A 91 4.93 -1.57 8.43
C ILE A 91 5.83 -0.54 9.12
N ALA A 92 5.48 0.74 9.03
CA ALA A 92 6.20 1.81 9.71
C ALA A 92 6.19 1.61 11.23
N LEU A 93 5.02 1.34 11.82
CA LEU A 93 4.90 1.04 13.25
C LEU A 93 5.67 -0.23 13.62
N ALA A 94 5.56 -1.31 12.86
CA ALA A 94 6.29 -2.55 13.12
C ALA A 94 7.82 -2.38 13.08
N SER A 95 8.31 -1.37 12.35
CA SER A 95 9.74 -1.02 12.30
C SER A 95 10.24 -0.25 13.52
N LEU A 96 9.33 0.34 14.32
CA LEU A 96 9.67 1.05 15.54
C LEU A 96 10.02 0.07 16.67
N ARG A 97 10.99 0.48 17.48
CA ARG A 97 11.38 -0.23 18.71
C ARG A 97 11.24 0.73 19.90
N PRO A 98 10.01 0.95 20.41
CA PRO A 98 9.81 1.81 21.57
C PRO A 98 10.64 1.30 22.75
N PRO A 99 11.39 2.17 23.46
CA PRO A 99 12.33 1.77 24.50
C PRO A 99 11.66 0.99 25.65
N ASP A 100 10.43 1.37 26.00
CA ASP A 100 9.62 0.73 27.04
C ASP A 100 8.62 -0.31 26.47
N GLY A 101 8.79 -0.68 25.20
CA GLY A 101 7.93 -1.61 24.48
C GLY A 101 6.54 -1.05 24.14
N TRP A 102 5.74 -1.88 23.43
CA TRP A 102 4.41 -1.48 22.94
C TRP A 102 3.33 -1.38 24.02
N ARG A 103 3.66 -1.74 25.28
CA ARG A 103 2.74 -1.64 26.42
C ARG A 103 2.80 -0.28 27.12
N ALA A 104 3.85 0.52 26.87
CA ALA A 104 3.97 1.85 27.44
C ALA A 104 2.85 2.78 26.95
N ASP A 105 2.42 3.73 27.79
CA ASP A 105 1.28 4.60 27.53
C ASP A 105 1.42 5.41 26.24
N ASP A 106 2.64 5.84 25.91
CA ASP A 106 2.90 6.62 24.70
C ASP A 106 2.83 5.76 23.43
N ALA A 107 3.34 4.53 23.47
CA ALA A 107 3.23 3.58 22.39
C ALA A 107 1.77 3.13 22.17
N ARG A 108 1.01 2.94 23.26
CA ARG A 108 -0.42 2.65 23.20
C ARG A 108 -1.22 3.82 22.61
N ARG A 109 -0.95 5.05 23.04
CA ARG A 109 -1.58 6.26 22.46
C ARG A 109 -1.31 6.39 20.96
N LEU A 110 -0.10 6.02 20.52
CA LEU A 110 0.24 5.98 19.10
C LEU A 110 -0.58 4.91 18.34
N LEU A 111 -0.65 3.68 18.88
CA LEU A 111 -1.45 2.59 18.31
C LEU A 111 -2.95 2.93 18.25
N GLU A 112 -3.49 3.59 19.27
CA GLU A 112 -4.90 3.99 19.33
C GLU A 112 -5.23 5.05 18.28
N ARG A 113 -4.38 6.09 18.15
CA ARG A 113 -4.54 7.14 17.14
C ARG A 113 -4.41 6.61 15.72
N PHE A 114 -3.36 5.83 15.47
CA PHE A 114 -3.17 5.19 14.17
C PHE A 114 -4.33 4.23 13.87
N GLY A 115 -4.80 3.50 14.87
CA GLY A 115 -5.84 2.51 14.73
C GLY A 115 -7.15 3.04 14.14
N GLY A 116 -7.55 4.27 14.47
CA GLY A 116 -8.73 4.90 13.87
C GLY A 116 -8.52 5.26 12.40
N VAL A 117 -7.38 5.88 12.07
CA VAL A 117 -7.01 6.23 10.69
C VAL A 117 -6.85 4.98 9.83
N ALA A 118 -6.18 3.96 10.35
CA ALA A 118 -5.95 2.67 9.71
C ALA A 118 -7.26 1.96 9.38
N PHE A 119 -8.26 2.03 10.26
CA PHE A 119 -9.56 1.41 10.03
C PHE A 119 -10.33 2.08 8.88
N ILE A 120 -10.34 3.41 8.84
CA ILE A 120 -10.96 4.18 7.75
C ILE A 120 -10.24 3.90 6.43
N ALA A 121 -8.91 3.97 6.44
CA ALA A 121 -8.07 3.70 5.27
C ALA A 121 -8.27 2.27 4.74
N PHE A 122 -8.34 1.28 5.64
CA PHE A 122 -8.68 -0.10 5.30
C PHE A 122 -10.06 -0.19 4.64
N GLY A 123 -11.09 0.45 5.20
CA GLY A 123 -12.43 0.45 4.63
C GLY A 123 -12.45 0.99 3.20
N VAL A 124 -11.80 2.14 2.97
CA VAL A 124 -11.67 2.73 1.63
C VAL A 124 -10.92 1.81 0.68
N THR A 125 -9.82 1.19 1.13
CA THR A 125 -9.03 0.23 0.33
C THR A 125 -9.88 -0.99 -0.06
N ALA A 126 -10.65 -1.52 0.88
CA ALA A 126 -11.48 -2.70 0.66
C ALA A 126 -12.64 -2.41 -0.31
N LEU A 127 -13.32 -1.26 -0.16
CA LEU A 127 -14.40 -0.86 -1.08
C LEU A 127 -13.87 -0.66 -2.49
N THR A 128 -12.81 0.13 -2.65
CA THR A 128 -12.22 0.40 -3.97
C THR A 128 -11.68 -0.89 -4.61
N GLY A 129 -11.04 -1.77 -3.83
CA GLY A 129 -10.56 -3.05 -4.35
C GLY A 129 -11.69 -4.00 -4.75
N LEU A 130 -12.83 -3.95 -4.06
CA LEU A 130 -14.02 -4.74 -4.43
C LEU A 130 -14.64 -4.22 -5.73
N LEU A 131 -14.72 -2.90 -5.90
CA LEU A 131 -15.17 -2.28 -7.15
C LEU A 131 -14.26 -2.72 -8.31
N SER A 132 -12.95 -2.58 -8.18
CA SER A 132 -12.01 -3.05 -9.21
C SER A 132 -12.15 -4.55 -9.47
N ALA A 133 -12.31 -5.38 -8.43
CA ALA A 133 -12.50 -6.83 -8.62
C ALA A 133 -13.79 -7.14 -9.42
N SER A 134 -14.87 -6.39 -9.20
CA SER A 134 -16.12 -6.55 -9.94
C SER A 134 -16.04 -6.14 -11.41
N GLU A 135 -15.10 -5.27 -11.76
CA GLU A 135 -14.84 -4.87 -13.15
C GLU A 135 -14.01 -5.90 -13.92
N HIS A 136 -13.13 -6.64 -13.22
CA HIS A 136 -12.20 -7.59 -13.85
C HIS A 136 -12.69 -9.04 -13.86
N LEU A 137 -13.65 -9.41 -13.00
CA LEU A 137 -14.19 -10.78 -12.94
C LEU A 137 -15.55 -10.85 -13.63
N THR A 138 -15.74 -11.86 -14.47
CA THR A 138 -17.04 -12.10 -15.15
C THR A 138 -17.96 -13.00 -14.31
N GLY A 139 -17.38 -13.80 -13.42
CA GLY A 139 -18.11 -14.63 -12.47
C GLY A 139 -17.25 -15.13 -11.31
N LEU A 140 -17.89 -15.64 -10.26
CA LEU A 140 -17.18 -16.18 -9.08
C LEU A 140 -16.27 -17.37 -9.43
N SER A 141 -16.59 -18.13 -10.49
CA SER A 141 -15.75 -19.21 -10.99
C SER A 141 -14.35 -18.76 -11.36
N ASP A 142 -14.20 -17.52 -11.80
CA ASP A 142 -12.92 -16.96 -12.25
C ASP A 142 -11.90 -16.92 -11.12
N LEU A 143 -12.35 -16.86 -9.86
CA LEU A 143 -11.52 -16.87 -8.65
C LEU A 143 -10.68 -18.14 -8.48
N TRP A 144 -11.11 -19.26 -9.08
CA TRP A 144 -10.38 -20.54 -8.99
C TRP A 144 -10.09 -21.17 -10.35
N SER A 145 -10.68 -20.68 -11.44
CA SER A 145 -10.38 -21.16 -12.79
C SER A 145 -9.23 -20.41 -13.48
N THR A 146 -8.87 -19.21 -13.00
CA THR A 146 -7.85 -18.37 -13.64
C THR A 146 -6.67 -18.06 -12.71
N ALA A 147 -5.48 -17.87 -13.28
CA ALA A 147 -4.31 -17.45 -12.52
C ALA A 147 -4.53 -16.08 -11.84
N TYR A 148 -5.17 -15.14 -12.54
CA TYR A 148 -5.56 -13.84 -12.01
C TYR A 148 -6.47 -13.99 -10.77
N GLY A 149 -7.54 -14.78 -10.89
CA GLY A 149 -8.49 -14.99 -9.81
C GLY A 149 -7.89 -15.69 -8.59
N VAL A 150 -6.99 -16.67 -8.79
CA VAL A 150 -6.30 -17.35 -7.68
C VAL A 150 -5.40 -16.37 -6.92
N VAL A 151 -4.63 -15.53 -7.63
CA VAL A 151 -3.79 -14.51 -6.99
C VAL A 151 -4.65 -13.46 -6.27
N LEU A 152 -5.78 -13.07 -6.86
CA LEU A 152 -6.73 -12.16 -6.23
C LEU A 152 -7.33 -12.76 -4.94
N ALA A 153 -7.70 -14.04 -4.96
CA ALA A 153 -8.20 -14.76 -3.80
C ALA A 153 -7.14 -14.83 -2.68
N LEU A 154 -5.87 -15.11 -3.04
CA LEU A 154 -4.75 -15.09 -2.08
C LEU A 154 -4.52 -13.68 -1.52
N LYS A 155 -4.62 -12.63 -2.33
CA LYS A 155 -4.52 -11.23 -1.88
C LYS A 155 -5.61 -10.91 -0.86
N VAL A 156 -6.86 -11.26 -1.16
CA VAL A 156 -8.00 -11.07 -0.24
C VAL A 156 -7.80 -11.87 1.05
N GLY A 157 -7.40 -13.14 0.95
CA GLY A 157 -7.09 -13.97 2.12
C GLY A 157 -5.98 -13.37 2.99
N GLY A 158 -4.91 -12.87 2.36
CA GLY A 158 -3.83 -12.17 3.06
C GLY A 158 -4.29 -10.92 3.80
N VAL A 159 -5.17 -10.12 3.20
CA VAL A 159 -5.80 -8.96 3.83
C VAL A 159 -6.62 -9.36 5.06
N VAL A 160 -7.38 -10.45 4.99
CA VAL A 160 -8.13 -10.98 6.16
C VAL A 160 -7.19 -11.43 7.27
N VAL A 161 -6.09 -12.11 6.93
CA VAL A 161 -5.06 -12.51 7.90
C VAL A 161 -4.44 -11.28 8.58
N MET A 162 -4.14 -10.22 7.83
CA MET A 162 -3.61 -8.98 8.39
C MET A 162 -4.56 -8.38 9.44
N LEU A 163 -5.88 -8.34 9.20
CA LEU A 163 -6.85 -7.86 10.19
C LEU A 163 -6.81 -8.69 11.48
N GLY A 164 -6.70 -10.01 11.36
CA GLY A 164 -6.54 -10.92 12.49
C GLY A 164 -5.27 -10.60 13.29
N LEU A 165 -4.15 -10.39 12.60
CA LEU A 165 -2.87 -10.01 13.22
C LEU A 165 -2.94 -8.64 13.90
N SER A 166 -3.55 -7.62 13.28
CA SER A 166 -3.74 -6.30 13.88
C SER A 166 -4.56 -6.39 15.18
N LEU A 167 -5.58 -7.25 15.20
CA LEU A 167 -6.42 -7.45 16.38
C LEU A 167 -5.65 -8.18 17.50
N LEU A 168 -4.81 -9.15 17.16
CA LEU A 168 -3.91 -9.82 18.11
C LEU A 168 -2.84 -8.86 18.65
N TRP A 169 -2.31 -7.97 17.81
CA TRP A 169 -1.36 -6.94 18.20
C TRP A 169 -1.97 -5.97 19.21
N ARG A 170 -3.21 -5.53 18.98
CA ARG A 170 -3.98 -4.71 19.95
C ARG A 170 -4.22 -5.41 21.28
N ARG A 171 -4.36 -6.75 21.28
CA ARG A 171 -4.49 -7.54 22.51
C ARG A 171 -3.15 -7.82 23.21
N GLY A 172 -2.03 -7.36 22.65
CA GLY A 172 -0.70 -7.53 23.21
C GLY A 172 -0.12 -8.94 23.07
N VAL A 173 -0.68 -9.76 22.15
CA VAL A 173 -0.26 -11.15 21.87
C VAL A 173 0.35 -11.27 20.47
N GLY A 174 0.22 -10.23 19.63
CA GLY A 174 0.69 -10.23 18.25
C GLY A 174 2.17 -9.89 18.08
N ASN A 175 2.77 -10.48 17.05
CA ASN A 175 4.10 -10.12 16.55
C ASN A 175 3.94 -9.14 15.37
N GLY A 176 4.27 -7.86 15.57
CA GLY A 176 4.19 -6.84 14.52
C GLY A 176 5.01 -7.18 13.26
N GLY A 177 6.04 -8.01 13.39
CA GLY A 177 6.82 -8.50 12.24
C GLY A 177 6.03 -9.44 11.33
N ALA A 178 5.13 -10.27 11.88
CA ALA A 178 4.28 -11.14 11.06
C ALA A 178 3.24 -10.34 10.26
N GLU A 179 2.69 -9.29 10.88
CA GLU A 179 1.74 -8.39 10.22
C GLU A 179 2.42 -7.60 9.09
N ALA A 180 3.63 -7.11 9.33
CA ALA A 180 4.43 -6.44 8.30
C ALA A 180 4.81 -7.40 7.15
N LEU A 181 5.18 -8.65 7.45
CA LEU A 181 5.47 -9.66 6.42
C LEU A 181 4.23 -9.93 5.55
N MET A 182 3.07 -10.12 6.18
CA MET A 182 1.82 -10.31 5.44
C MET A 182 1.48 -9.10 4.56
N ALA A 183 1.70 -7.88 5.06
CA ALA A 183 1.54 -6.66 4.26
C ALA A 183 2.44 -6.68 3.01
N VAL A 184 3.71 -7.07 3.15
CA VAL A 184 4.64 -7.20 2.02
C VAL A 184 4.16 -8.27 1.02
N LEU A 185 3.68 -9.43 1.51
CA LEU A 185 3.15 -10.49 0.63
C LEU A 185 1.91 -10.03 -0.14
N VAL A 186 1.00 -9.28 0.49
CA VAL A 186 -0.19 -8.69 -0.16
C VAL A 186 0.22 -7.65 -1.22
N VAL A 187 1.23 -6.85 -0.95
CA VAL A 187 1.81 -5.91 -1.93
C VAL A 187 2.44 -6.66 -3.10
N ALA A 188 3.19 -7.73 -2.84
CA ALA A 188 3.77 -8.57 -3.89
C ALA A 188 2.69 -9.25 -4.76
N ALA A 189 1.61 -9.75 -4.15
CA ALA A 189 0.47 -10.29 -4.88
C ALA A 189 -0.20 -9.23 -5.77
N THR A 190 -0.29 -7.97 -5.30
CA THR A 190 -0.79 -6.85 -6.10
C THR A 190 0.10 -6.58 -7.32
N ALA A 191 1.42 -6.62 -7.14
CA ALA A 191 2.35 -6.48 -8.26
C ALA A 191 2.21 -7.62 -9.27
N ALA A 192 1.96 -8.85 -8.81
CA ALA A 192 1.70 -9.99 -9.69
C ALA A 192 0.40 -9.83 -10.50
N LEU A 193 -0.68 -9.33 -9.89
CA LEU A 193 -1.94 -9.04 -10.59
C LEU A 193 -1.77 -8.03 -11.72
N ALA A 194 -0.86 -7.06 -11.58
CA ALA A 194 -0.58 -6.07 -12.61
C ALA A 194 0.09 -6.65 -13.87
N VAL A 195 0.66 -7.87 -13.79
CA VAL A 195 1.33 -8.54 -14.92
C VAL A 195 0.47 -9.65 -15.51
N LEU A 196 -0.53 -10.14 -14.77
CA LEU A 196 -1.42 -11.21 -15.21
C LEU A 196 -2.57 -10.64 -16.05
N PRO A 197 -2.92 -11.28 -17.18
CA PRO A 197 -4.08 -10.86 -17.96
C PRO A 197 -5.36 -11.11 -17.16
N PRO A 198 -6.24 -10.11 -17.02
CA PRO A 198 -7.55 -10.32 -16.43
C PRO A 198 -8.40 -11.26 -17.30
N PRO A 199 -9.37 -11.97 -16.71
CA PRO A 199 -10.26 -12.88 -17.44
C PRO A 199 -11.19 -12.21 -18.48
N ALA A 200 -11.23 -10.88 -18.53
CA ALA A 200 -12.06 -10.07 -19.42
C ALA A 200 -11.21 -9.14 -20.30
#